data_AF-A0AAD4P389-F1
#
_entry.id   AF-A0AAD4P389-F1
#
_cell.length_a   1.000
_cell.length_b   1.000
_cell.length_c   1.000
_cell.angle_alpha   90.00
_cell.angle_beta   90.00
_cell.angle_gamma   90.00
#
_symmetry.space_group_name_H-M   'P 1'
#
loop_
_entity.id
_entity.type
_entity.pdbx_description
1 polymer ?
#
loop_
_entity_poly.entity_id
_entity_poly.type
_entity_poly.pdbx_seq_one_letter_code
_entity_poly.pdbx_strand_id
1 'polypeptide(L)'
;MGVLEEFEAISRLHINKHKSELFTTGLQGRELDEIHDAVGFQYGVWPVKYLGVLLDTKTLQVVHYNPLIDKIGEHINKWASKTFSHIGRVVLIQSVLQGVSCYWLQIFPLPEACTSKITRLCREFLWGSKIAPIA
;
A
#
# COMPACT_ATOMS: atom_id res chain seq x y z
N MET A 1 -33.58 1.19 -14.31
CA MET A 1 -32.36 0.50 -14.75
C MET A 1 -31.20 1.35 -14.26
N GLY A 2 -30.43 0.84 -13.31
CA GLY A 2 -29.34 1.59 -12.70
C GLY A 2 -28.17 1.78 -13.67
N VAL A 3 -27.36 2.83 -13.49
CA VAL A 3 -26.19 3.13 -14.35
C VAL A 3 -25.24 1.93 -14.47
N LEU A 4 -25.08 1.15 -13.39
CA LEU A 4 -24.23 -0.04 -13.39
C LEU A 4 -24.81 -1.18 -14.25
N GLU A 5 -26.12 -1.35 -14.29
CA GLU A 5 -26.80 -2.36 -15.11
C GLU A 5 -26.70 -2.01 -16.60
N GLU A 6 -26.81 -0.72 -16.93
CA GLU A 6 -26.62 -0.24 -18.30
C GLU A 6 -25.16 -0.43 -18.76
N PHE A 7 -24.19 -0.10 -17.89
CA PHE A 7 -22.79 -0.37 -18.17
C PHE A 7 -22.52 -1.87 -18.38
N GLU A 8 -23.09 -2.73 -17.55
CA GLU A 8 -22.97 -4.19 -17.68
C GLU A 8 -23.59 -4.70 -18.98
N ALA A 9 -24.76 -4.16 -19.38
CA ALA A 9 -25.42 -4.52 -20.63
C ALA A 9 -24.58 -4.16 -21.87
N ILE A 10 -23.95 -2.98 -21.87
CA ILE A 10 -23.14 -2.48 -22.98
C ILE A 10 -21.76 -3.15 -23.02
N SER A 11 -21.06 -3.17 -21.88
CA SER A 11 -19.66 -3.64 -21.81
C SER A 11 -19.52 -5.15 -21.64
N ARG A 12 -20.58 -5.82 -21.19
CA ARG A 12 -20.58 -7.23 -20.74
C ARG A 12 -19.67 -7.51 -19.55
N LEU A 13 -19.20 -6.47 -18.85
CA LEU A 13 -18.46 -6.59 -17.61
C LEU A 13 -19.41 -6.58 -16.42
N HIS A 14 -19.37 -7.63 -15.62
CA HIS A 14 -20.22 -7.80 -14.45
C HIS A 14 -19.47 -7.41 -13.19
N ILE A 15 -20.11 -6.68 -12.28
CA ILE A 15 -19.51 -6.28 -11.01
C ILE A 15 -19.53 -7.45 -10.02
N ASN A 16 -18.38 -7.75 -9.43
CA ASN A 16 -18.30 -8.73 -8.36
C ASN A 16 -18.67 -8.11 -7.01
N LYS A 17 -19.95 -8.22 -6.63
CA LYS A 17 -20.47 -7.68 -5.36
C LYS A 17 -19.76 -8.20 -4.10
N HIS A 18 -19.12 -9.38 -4.16
CA HIS A 18 -18.34 -9.92 -3.03
C HIS A 18 -16.95 -9.30 -2.88
N LYS A 19 -16.45 -8.62 -3.92
CA LYS A 19 -15.18 -7.89 -3.90
C LYS A 19 -15.39 -6.37 -3.89
N SER A 20 -16.64 -5.92 -3.88
CA SER A 20 -17.03 -4.52 -3.94
C SER A 20 -17.65 -4.13 -2.60
N GLU A 21 -17.09 -3.08 -2.00
CA GLU A 21 -17.53 -2.54 -0.72
C GLU A 21 -17.87 -1.05 -0.90
N LEU A 22 -18.85 -0.59 -0.14
CA LEU A 22 -19.26 0.81 -0.08
C LEU A 22 -18.52 1.52 1.06
N PHE A 23 -17.77 2.55 0.71
CA PHE A 23 -17.12 3.45 1.66
C PHE A 23 -17.74 4.83 1.55
N THR A 24 -18.16 5.42 2.66
CA THR A 24 -18.71 6.78 2.70
C THR A 24 -17.97 7.64 3.72
N THR A 25 -17.92 8.93 3.45
CA THR A 25 -17.36 9.94 4.36
C THR A 25 -18.37 11.08 4.46
N GLY A 26 -18.77 11.45 5.67
CA GLY A 26 -19.69 12.57 5.91
C GLY A 26 -21.18 12.32 5.60
N LEU A 27 -21.56 11.17 5.01
CA LEU A 27 -22.95 10.78 4.81
C LEU A 27 -23.49 10.02 6.02
N GLN A 28 -24.71 10.35 6.47
CA GLN A 28 -25.35 9.72 7.62
C GLN A 28 -26.86 9.53 7.39
N GLY A 29 -27.42 8.46 7.97
CA GLY A 29 -28.85 8.19 7.96
C GLY A 29 -29.38 7.89 6.57
N ARG A 30 -30.48 8.55 6.21
CA ARG A 30 -31.33 8.19 5.06
C ARG A 30 -30.61 8.12 3.71
N GLU A 31 -29.74 9.09 3.42
CA GLU A 31 -29.01 9.13 2.15
C GLU A 31 -28.07 7.92 1.99
N LEU A 32 -27.50 7.44 3.10
CA LEU A 32 -26.62 6.27 3.09
C LEU A 32 -27.41 4.99 2.81
N ASP A 33 -28.61 4.88 3.39
CA ASP A 33 -29.51 3.74 3.20
C ASP A 33 -30.02 3.69 1.75
N GLU A 34 -30.39 4.84 1.19
CA GLU A 34 -30.83 4.96 -0.22
C GLU A 34 -29.72 4.53 -1.20
N ILE A 35 -28.46 4.91 -0.95
CA ILE A 35 -27.32 4.48 -1.76
C ILE A 35 -27.05 2.98 -1.56
N HIS A 36 -27.13 2.49 -0.33
CA HIS A 36 -26.92 1.07 -0.05
C HIS A 36 -27.96 0.20 -0.76
N ASP A 37 -29.24 0.56 -0.70
CA ASP A 37 -30.33 -0.15 -1.35
C ASP A 37 -30.21 -0.11 -2.89
N ALA A 38 -29.75 1.02 -3.44
CA ALA A 38 -29.57 1.17 -4.88
C ALA A 38 -28.43 0.30 -5.44
N VAL A 39 -27.35 0.12 -4.69
CA VAL A 39 -26.11 -0.51 -5.19
C VAL A 39 -25.96 -1.96 -4.70
N GLY A 40 -26.41 -2.25 -3.48
CA GLY A 40 -26.38 -3.57 -2.86
C GLY A 40 -24.97 -4.09 -2.52
N PHE A 41 -24.02 -3.20 -2.23
CA PHE A 41 -22.68 -3.55 -1.78
C PHE A 41 -22.60 -3.59 -0.24
N GLN A 42 -21.72 -4.44 0.30
CA GLN A 42 -21.48 -4.47 1.74
C GLN A 42 -20.76 -3.19 2.18
N TYR A 43 -21.01 -2.72 3.41
CA TYR A 43 -20.27 -1.59 3.96
C TYR A 43 -18.81 -1.98 4.25
N GLY A 44 -17.89 -1.16 3.75
CA GLY A 44 -16.47 -1.28 4.04
C GLY A 44 -16.12 -0.64 5.38
N VAL A 45 -15.01 -1.09 5.98
CA VAL A 45 -14.49 -0.56 7.25
C VAL A 45 -13.15 0.14 7.00
N TRP A 46 -13.02 1.37 7.50
CA TRP A 46 -11.75 2.10 7.48
C TRP A 46 -10.82 1.62 8.61
N PRO A 47 -9.49 1.61 8.41
CA PRO A 47 -8.77 1.91 7.16
C PRO A 47 -8.78 0.74 6.16
N VAL A 48 -8.83 1.04 4.86
CA VAL A 48 -8.88 0.04 3.78
C VAL A 48 -7.56 -0.05 3.04
N LYS A 49 -7.14 -1.26 2.66
CA LYS A 49 -5.96 -1.46 1.82
C LYS A 49 -6.32 -1.31 0.34
N TYR A 50 -5.80 -0.29 -0.32
CA TYR A 50 -5.96 -0.06 -1.75
C TYR A 50 -4.61 -0.06 -2.45
N LEU A 51 -4.45 -0.93 -3.46
CA LEU A 51 -3.22 -1.11 -4.24
C LEU A 51 -1.94 -1.33 -3.41
N GLY A 52 -2.08 -1.85 -2.19
CA GLY A 52 -0.94 -2.13 -1.30
C GLY A 52 -0.69 -1.08 -0.21
N VAL A 53 -1.43 0.04 -0.22
CA VAL A 53 -1.33 1.12 0.78
C VAL A 53 -2.61 1.21 1.59
N LEU A 54 -2.50 1.54 2.88
CA LEU A 54 -3.66 1.83 3.70
C LEU A 54 -4.19 3.23 3.38
N LEU A 55 -5.45 3.29 2.96
CA LEU A 55 -6.22 4.51 2.86
C LEU A 55 -7.01 4.68 4.15
N ASP A 56 -6.95 5.90 4.69
CA ASP A 56 -7.72 6.30 5.84
C ASP A 56 -8.27 7.72 5.59
N THR A 57 -9.36 8.03 6.29
CA THR A 57 -9.96 9.37 6.34
C THR A 57 -9.12 10.35 7.17
N LYS A 58 -8.19 9.83 7.97
CA LYS A 58 -7.30 10.59 8.86
C LYS A 58 -5.86 10.56 8.33
N THR A 59 -5.03 11.45 8.89
CA THR A 59 -3.59 11.43 8.62
C THR A 59 -2.97 10.11 9.07
N LEU A 60 -2.15 9.52 8.19
CA LEU A 60 -1.51 8.25 8.50
C LEU A 60 -0.48 8.40 9.62
N GLN A 61 -0.53 7.49 10.58
CA GLN A 61 0.48 7.36 11.61
C GLN A 61 1.69 6.56 11.10
N VAL A 62 2.82 6.69 11.77
CA VAL A 62 4.07 5.98 11.45
C VAL A 62 3.86 4.47 11.32
N VAL A 63 2.97 3.88 12.15
CA VAL A 63 2.63 2.45 12.11
C VAL A 63 2.04 2.00 10.77
N HIS A 64 1.31 2.89 10.06
CA HIS A 64 0.72 2.57 8.76
C HIS A 64 1.76 2.43 7.63
N TYR A 65 3.00 2.88 7.86
CA TYR A 65 4.12 2.72 6.94
C TYR A 65 4.93 1.43 7.20
N ASN A 66 4.59 0.63 8.20
CA ASN A 66 5.26 -0.66 8.44
C ASN A 66 5.28 -1.56 7.19
N PRO A 67 4.18 -1.67 6.39
CA PRO A 67 4.22 -2.48 5.17
C PRO A 67 5.30 -2.05 4.17
N LEU A 68 5.63 -0.75 4.09
CA LEU A 68 6.72 -0.25 3.26
C LEU A 68 8.08 -0.73 3.79
N ILE A 69 8.30 -0.57 5.10
CA ILE A 69 9.54 -0.96 5.76
C ILE A 69 9.76 -2.47 5.64
N ASP A 70 8.72 -3.26 5.88
CA ASP A 70 8.73 -4.71 5.77
C ASP A 70 9.03 -5.13 4.33
N LYS A 71 8.44 -4.45 3.33
CA LYS A 71 8.71 -4.74 1.92
C LYS A 71 10.18 -4.50 1.56
N ILE A 72 10.74 -3.39 2.01
CA ILE A 72 12.17 -3.08 1.80
C ILE A 72 13.04 -4.12 2.51
N GLY A 73 12.69 -4.50 3.74
CA GLY A 73 13.35 -5.56 4.49
C GLY A 73 13.31 -6.91 3.78
N GLU A 74 12.17 -7.32 3.23
CA GLU A 74 12.02 -8.54 2.43
C GLU A 74 12.96 -8.55 1.22
N HIS A 75 13.06 -7.44 0.50
CA HIS A 75 13.95 -7.31 -0.64
C HIS A 75 15.41 -7.48 -0.21
N ILE A 76 15.83 -6.80 0.85
CA ILE A 76 17.19 -6.89 1.40
C ILE A 76 17.48 -8.30 1.89
N ASN A 77 16.58 -8.94 2.63
CA ASN A 77 16.75 -10.30 3.13
C ASN A 77 16.90 -11.32 1.98
N LYS A 78 16.14 -11.16 0.90
CA LYS A 78 16.27 -11.99 -0.31
C LYS A 78 17.62 -11.80 -1.02
N TRP A 79 18.27 -10.66 -0.85
CA TRP A 79 19.58 -10.37 -1.43
C TRP A 79 20.74 -10.67 -0.48
N ALA A 80 20.51 -10.69 0.83
CA ALA A 80 21.53 -10.96 1.83
C ALA A 80 22.15 -12.37 1.70
N SER A 81 21.41 -13.33 1.15
CA SER A 81 21.92 -14.68 0.83
C SER A 81 22.81 -14.73 -0.41
N LYS A 82 22.90 -13.64 -1.19
CA LYS A 82 23.65 -13.56 -2.45
C LYS A 82 24.86 -12.66 -2.27
N THR A 83 25.97 -13.03 -2.89
CA THR A 83 27.18 -12.21 -2.93
C THR A 83 27.09 -11.17 -4.04
N PHE A 84 26.84 -9.92 -3.69
CA PHE A 84 26.89 -8.78 -4.62
C PHE A 84 28.16 -7.96 -4.41
N SER A 85 28.73 -7.46 -5.52
CA SER A 85 29.73 -6.40 -5.47
C SER A 85 29.13 -5.13 -4.86
N HIS A 86 29.97 -4.23 -4.34
CA HIS A 86 29.52 -2.96 -3.77
C HIS A 86 28.67 -2.15 -4.76
N ILE A 87 29.12 -2.05 -6.01
CA ILE A 87 28.39 -1.39 -7.10
C ILE A 87 27.05 -2.09 -7.36
N GLY A 88 27.01 -3.42 -7.37
CA GLY A 88 25.77 -4.17 -7.54
C GLY A 88 24.74 -3.84 -6.45
N ARG A 89 25.17 -3.65 -5.21
CA ARG A 89 24.29 -3.24 -4.11
C ARG A 89 23.74 -1.83 -4.29
N VAL A 90 24.58 -0.88 -4.74
CA VAL A 90 24.13 0.49 -5.07
C VAL A 90 23.04 0.46 -6.14
N VAL A 91 23.26 -0.31 -7.22
CA VAL A 91 22.29 -0.44 -8.32
C VAL A 91 20.96 -1.03 -7.82
N LEU A 92 20.98 -2.04 -6.94
CA LEU A 92 19.76 -2.62 -6.36
C LEU A 92 18.99 -1.61 -5.49
N ILE A 93 19.71 -0.82 -4.68
CA ILE A 93 19.09 0.24 -3.87
C ILE A 93 18.39 1.26 -4.78
N GLN A 94 19.07 1.73 -5.83
CA GLN A 94 18.54 2.75 -6.73
C GLN A 94 17.43 2.25 -7.66
N SER A 95 17.53 1.02 -8.18
CA SER A 95 16.55 0.50 -9.12
C SER A 95 15.30 -0.08 -8.45
N VAL A 96 15.45 -0.70 -7.28
CA VAL A 96 14.36 -1.42 -6.63
C VAL A 96 13.87 -0.70 -5.37
N LEU A 97 14.74 -0.48 -4.37
CA LEU A 97 14.30 0.06 -3.08
C LEU A 97 13.80 1.50 -3.20
N GLN A 98 14.49 2.31 -4.02
CA GLN A 98 14.05 3.65 -4.34
C GLN A 98 12.74 3.63 -5.13
N GLY A 99 12.54 2.70 -6.07
CA GLY A 99 11.26 2.54 -6.79
C GLY A 99 10.09 2.24 -5.86
N VAL A 100 10.28 1.32 -4.91
CA VAL A 100 9.27 1.00 -3.88
C VAL A 100 8.96 2.22 -3.00
N SER A 101 9.98 2.97 -2.60
CA SER A 101 9.82 4.19 -1.80
C SER A 101 9.11 5.30 -2.58
N CYS A 102 9.45 5.48 -3.85
CA CYS A 102 8.83 6.46 -4.75
C CYS A 102 7.34 6.19 -4.98
N TYR A 103 6.92 4.92 -5.01
CA TYR A 103 5.49 4.58 -5.09
C TYR A 103 4.71 5.12 -3.90
N TRP A 104 5.24 4.99 -2.68
CA TRP A 104 4.59 5.50 -1.47
C TRP A 104 4.63 7.03 -1.40
N LEU A 105 5.74 7.65 -1.81
CA LEU A 105 5.90 9.11 -1.86
C LEU A 105 4.91 9.80 -2.80
N GLN A 106 4.43 9.10 -3.84
CA GLN A 106 3.40 9.63 -4.75
C GLN A 106 2.02 9.76 -4.08
N ILE A 107 1.77 9.02 -3.01
CA ILE A 107 0.46 8.93 -2.35
C ILE A 107 0.47 9.77 -1.07
N PHE A 108 1.49 9.61 -0.23
CA PHE A 108 1.61 10.31 1.05
C PHE A 108 3.04 10.80 1.30
N PRO A 109 3.22 11.94 2.00
CA PRO A 109 4.54 12.32 2.48
C PRO A 109 5.06 11.27 3.47
N LEU A 110 6.35 10.94 3.38
CA LEU A 110 6.99 10.00 4.31
C LEU A 110 7.42 10.72 5.59
N PRO A 111 6.99 10.25 6.79
CA PRO A 111 7.50 10.75 8.05
C PRO A 111 9.01 10.54 8.18
N GLU A 112 9.70 11.46 8.86
CA GLU A 112 11.14 11.38 9.09
C GLU A 112 11.57 10.07 9.76
N ALA A 113 10.76 9.56 10.69
CA ALA A 113 11.00 8.28 11.35
C ALA A 113 11.04 7.11 10.35
N CYS A 114 10.18 7.11 9.33
CA CYS A 114 10.16 6.09 8.28
C CYS A 114 11.37 6.22 7.36
N THR A 115 11.67 7.44 6.90
CA THR A 115 12.83 7.73 6.03
C THR A 115 14.14 7.37 6.70
N SER A 116 14.27 7.63 8.00
CA SER A 116 15.45 7.27 8.80
C SER A 116 15.62 5.75 8.90
N LYS A 117 14.54 5.01 9.14
CA LYS A 117 14.57 3.53 9.17
C LYS A 117 14.96 2.94 7.81
N ILE A 118 14.37 3.43 6.72
CA ILE A 118 14.69 2.98 5.35
C ILE A 118 16.17 3.26 5.03
N THR A 119 16.64 4.46 5.36
CA THR A 119 18.04 4.85 5.17
C THR A 119 18.99 3.95 5.95
N ARG A 120 18.64 3.59 7.19
CA ARG A 120 19.41 2.64 8.00
C ARG A 120 19.51 1.27 7.32
N LEU A 121 18.37 0.72 6.87
CA LEU A 121 18.33 -0.58 6.16
C LEU A 121 19.20 -0.56 4.89
N CYS A 122 19.10 0.50 4.08
CA CYS A 122 19.93 0.65 2.89
C CYS A 122 21.43 0.74 3.22
N ARG A 123 21.81 1.44 4.30
CA ARG A 123 23.22 1.52 4.76
C ARG A 123 23.75 0.18 5.22
N GLU A 124 22.98 -0.55 6.01
CA GLU A 124 23.34 -1.90 6.50
C GLU A 124 23.54 -2.86 5.32
N PHE A 125 22.63 -2.85 4.34
CA PHE A 125 22.76 -3.64 3.13
C PHE A 125 23.99 -3.25 2.30
N LEU A 126 24.22 -1.94 2.09
CA LEU A 126 25.34 -1.44 1.30
C LEU A 126 26.69 -1.85 1.89
N TRP A 127 26.85 -1.73 3.21
CA TRP A 127 28.11 -2.01 3.91
C TRP A 127 28.29 -3.47 4.36
N GLY A 128 27.27 -4.31 4.22
CA GLY A 128 27.37 -5.73 4.56
C GLY A 128 27.41 -6.00 6.05
N SER A 129 26.82 -5.13 6.85
CA SER A 129 26.60 -5.38 8.27
C SER A 129 25.75 -6.65 8.42
N LYS A 130 26.13 -7.56 9.33
CA LYS A 130 25.29 -8.73 9.66
C LYS A 130 23.93 -8.21 10.15
N ILE A 131 22.89 -8.42 9.35
CA ILE A 131 21.52 -8.04 9.69
C ILE A 131 21.13 -8.88 10.91
N ALA A 132 20.88 -8.24 12.05
CA ALA A 132 20.24 -8.92 13.17
C ALA A 132 18.82 -9.29 12.73
N PRO A 133 18.37 -10.55 12.94
CA PRO A 133 17.03 -10.95 12.54
C PRO A 133 16.01 -10.08 13.27
N ILE A 134 15.01 -9.62 12.51
CA ILE A 134 13.87 -8.89 13.05
C ILE A 134 13.05 -9.94 13.80
N ALA A 135 13.03 -9.85 15.13
CA ALA A 135 12.19 -10.64 16.02
C ALA A 135 10.79 -10.02 16.12
#